data_AF-V8N523-F1
#
_entry.id   AF-V8N523-F1
#
_cell.length_a   1.000
_cell.length_b   1.000
_cell.length_c   1.000
_cell.angle_alpha   90.00
_cell.angle_beta   90.00
_cell.angle_gamma   90.00
#
_symmetry.space_group_name_H-M   'P 1'
#
loop_
_entity.id
_entity.type
_entity.pdbx_description
1 polymer ?
#
loop_
_entity_poly.entity_id
_entity_poly.type
_entity_poly.pdbx_seq_one_letter_code
_entity_poly.pdbx_strand_id
1 'polypeptide(L)'
;MVSYHIREYRPGDHETVRDLFATGMSEYVPTLCLHMLKQPWVILILACTFSLLLTSSKSLLLPILAITLLLAVGRQLLGYIWSMYIDRCLQEDLLDIQATYLGHKGSCFWVAEVDECVVATVGARPAEGQRDELTLKRMSVRKDYRGFGIAKALCKTVICFAREHGYSSVVLNTLMVQHEARAMYEGVGFHKYHHYVLPTVYGRLAHCTISKYRYDLPSAEDYEMLRTFYIQGIKEHIPWALWHFFSSPQTHLGLLSIFLLIYLSSASYTLSLVATSIFLVVGMLSMKKFWDDYLQHALATDMMDIRKTYLETKDSCFWVVDAGEEVVGMVAIIPPENPSWWGNARELKRMSVKKEHRGQGLSKALIKTVIQFSRERGYQEVVLGTTVVQRVAHRIYENMGFQKVLQMNPSFLAKLRKWWGGGDKGRKRDREKREKREKQRETEREKQRDREREKNERLRDKAKRRERGEEREKNRERQKKKKRKTKGERQREEKKDKEKEKGKRETEREKLREKRQREKE
;
A
#
# COMPACT_ATOMS: atom_id res chain seq x y z
N MET A 1 12.62 -5.26 2.48
CA MET A 1 11.53 -6.26 2.55
C MET A 1 12.11 -7.49 3.19
N VAL A 2 11.55 -7.97 4.30
CA VAL A 2 11.93 -9.28 4.86
C VAL A 2 11.38 -10.35 3.92
N SER A 3 12.22 -11.23 3.41
CA SER A 3 11.78 -12.38 2.62
C SER A 3 11.28 -13.45 3.59
N TYR A 4 10.01 -13.83 3.48
CA TYR A 4 9.41 -14.88 4.31
C TYR A 4 8.71 -15.90 3.41
N HIS A 5 8.66 -17.15 3.86
CA HIS A 5 7.98 -18.24 3.19
C HIS A 5 6.88 -18.79 4.10
N ILE A 6 5.69 -19.07 3.55
CA ILE A 6 4.60 -19.72 4.29
C ILE A 6 4.54 -21.17 3.84
N ARG A 7 4.58 -22.08 4.81
CA ARG A 7 4.46 -23.53 4.57
C ARG A 7 3.56 -24.18 5.61
N GLU A 8 3.15 -25.40 5.34
CA GLU A 8 2.48 -26.24 6.33
C GLU A 8 3.42 -26.56 7.50
N TYR A 9 2.81 -26.75 8.66
CA TYR A 9 3.47 -27.16 9.89
C TYR A 9 4.19 -28.51 9.72
N ARG A 10 5.36 -28.64 10.34
CA ARG A 10 6.11 -29.88 10.44
C ARG A 10 6.27 -30.27 11.91
N PRO A 11 6.41 -31.57 12.25
CA PRO A 11 6.58 -32.00 13.64
C PRO A 11 7.77 -31.35 14.37
N GLY A 12 8.84 -31.00 13.64
CA GLY A 12 9.99 -30.28 14.21
C GLY A 12 9.68 -28.85 14.66
N ASP A 13 8.58 -28.25 14.22
CA ASP A 13 8.18 -26.89 14.62
C ASP A 13 7.45 -26.86 15.98
N HIS A 14 7.15 -28.02 16.57
CA HIS A 14 6.23 -28.17 17.69
C HIS A 14 6.53 -27.22 18.87
N GLU A 15 7.75 -27.27 19.39
CA GLU A 15 8.17 -26.44 20.52
C GLU A 15 8.17 -24.95 20.15
N THR A 16 8.65 -24.62 18.95
CA THR A 16 8.73 -23.23 18.48
C THR A 16 7.33 -22.61 18.32
N VAL A 17 6.36 -23.37 17.80
CA VAL A 17 4.97 -22.92 17.66
C VAL A 17 4.32 -22.67 19.03
N ARG A 18 4.53 -23.59 19.98
CA ARG A 18 4.00 -23.47 21.34
C ARG A 18 4.59 -22.28 22.07
N ASP A 19 5.90 -22.10 22.01
CA ASP A 19 6.60 -20.97 22.60
C ASP A 19 6.18 -19.64 21.97
N LEU A 20 6.08 -19.59 20.63
CA LEU A 20 5.65 -18.40 19.90
C LEU A 20 4.22 -18.00 20.26
N PHE A 21 3.30 -18.96 20.41
CA PHE A 21 1.95 -18.71 20.89
C PHE A 21 1.93 -18.22 22.35
N ALA A 22 2.65 -18.90 23.25
CA ALA A 22 2.69 -18.55 24.67
C ALA A 22 3.28 -17.15 24.90
N THR A 23 4.40 -16.86 24.24
CA THR A 23 5.05 -15.53 24.24
C THR A 23 4.14 -14.48 23.63
N GLY A 24 3.52 -14.76 22.47
CA GLY A 24 2.60 -13.83 21.82
C GLY A 24 1.37 -13.50 22.68
N MET A 25 0.85 -14.45 23.45
CA MET A 25 -0.28 -14.23 24.35
C MET A 25 0.13 -13.52 25.64
N SER A 26 1.32 -13.78 26.19
CA SER A 26 1.78 -13.13 27.44
C SER A 26 2.00 -11.62 27.29
N GLU A 27 2.29 -11.14 26.08
CA GLU A 27 2.42 -9.71 25.77
C GLU A 27 1.17 -8.87 26.10
N TYR A 28 -0.02 -9.48 26.16
CA TYR A 28 -1.27 -8.76 26.46
C TYR A 28 -1.56 -8.59 27.95
N VAL A 29 -0.81 -9.26 28.84
CA VAL A 29 -1.02 -9.21 30.30
C VAL A 29 -0.95 -7.76 30.83
N PRO A 30 0.05 -6.93 30.48
CA PRO A 30 0.11 -5.55 30.94
C PRO A 30 -1.09 -4.71 30.49
N THR A 31 -1.54 -4.90 29.24
CA THR A 31 -2.71 -4.21 28.68
C THR A 31 -3.99 -4.61 29.40
N LEU A 32 -4.12 -5.89 29.75
CA LEU A 32 -5.24 -6.39 30.55
C LEU A 32 -5.23 -5.81 31.98
N CYS A 33 -4.06 -5.72 32.62
CA CYS A 33 -3.91 -5.08 33.93
C CYS A 33 -4.37 -3.61 33.89
N LEU A 34 -3.93 -2.86 32.88
CA LEU A 34 -4.35 -1.47 32.68
C LEU A 34 -5.85 -1.36 32.41
N HIS A 35 -6.42 -2.31 31.65
CA HIS A 35 -7.86 -2.37 31.43
C HIS A 35 -8.63 -2.61 32.75
N MET A 36 -8.11 -3.47 33.64
CA MET A 36 -8.68 -3.69 34.97
C MET A 36 -8.60 -2.47 35.87
N LEU A 37 -7.48 -1.77 35.84
CA LEU A 37 -7.33 -0.55 36.62
C LEU A 37 -8.29 0.56 36.17
N LYS A 38 -8.70 0.57 34.88
CA LYS A 38 -9.65 1.55 34.34
C LYS A 38 -11.11 1.25 34.68
N GLN A 39 -11.43 0.11 35.30
CA GLN A 39 -12.81 -0.21 35.63
C GLN A 39 -13.31 0.65 36.82
N PRO A 40 -14.52 1.26 36.73
CA PRO A 40 -15.02 2.17 37.76
C PRO A 40 -15.07 1.55 39.16
N TRP A 41 -15.45 0.28 39.26
CA TRP A 41 -15.54 -0.43 40.53
C TRP A 41 -14.16 -0.71 41.16
N VAL A 42 -13.13 -0.96 40.35
CA VAL A 42 -11.75 -1.14 40.84
C VAL A 42 -11.22 0.18 41.40
N ILE A 43 -11.43 1.29 40.66
CA ILE A 43 -11.07 2.64 41.10
C ILE A 43 -11.81 2.99 42.40
N LEU A 44 -13.09 2.65 42.50
CA LEU A 44 -13.89 2.86 43.71
C LEU A 44 -13.33 2.07 44.91
N ILE A 45 -13.01 0.78 44.74
CA ILE A 45 -12.40 -0.03 45.81
C ILE A 45 -11.06 0.57 46.26
N LEU A 46 -10.21 0.98 45.33
CA LEU A 46 -8.93 1.62 45.65
C LEU A 46 -9.13 2.97 46.38
N ALA A 47 -10.09 3.78 45.94
CA ALA A 47 -10.39 5.06 46.59
C ALA A 47 -11.00 4.88 47.99
N CYS A 48 -11.90 3.91 48.17
CA CYS A 48 -12.51 3.58 49.47
C CYS A 48 -11.47 3.04 50.44
N THR A 49 -10.61 2.12 50.01
CA THR A 49 -9.51 1.58 50.83
C THR A 49 -8.52 2.67 51.22
N PHE A 50 -8.16 3.57 50.30
CA PHE A 50 -7.33 4.75 50.60
C PHE A 50 -7.99 5.62 51.68
N SER A 51 -9.24 6.00 51.46
CA SER A 51 -9.98 6.94 52.32
C SER A 51 -10.19 6.38 53.73
N LEU A 52 -10.56 5.11 53.84
CA LEU A 52 -10.77 4.43 55.13
C LEU A 52 -9.49 4.30 55.95
N LEU A 53 -8.38 3.91 55.30
CA LEU A 53 -7.09 3.78 55.98
C LEU A 53 -6.51 5.15 56.35
N LEU A 54 -6.75 6.18 55.54
CA LEU A 54 -6.34 7.55 55.83
C LEU A 54 -7.06 8.11 57.06
N THR A 55 -8.37 7.91 57.17
CA THR A 55 -9.16 8.41 58.32
C THR A 55 -8.85 7.64 59.61
N SER A 56 -8.59 6.34 59.52
CA SER A 56 -8.27 5.50 60.68
C SER A 56 -6.85 5.71 61.21
N SER A 57 -5.84 5.70 60.33
CA SER A 57 -4.43 5.71 60.75
C SER A 57 -3.83 7.11 60.92
N LYS A 58 -4.48 8.14 60.37
CA LYS A 58 -3.96 9.52 60.24
C LYS A 58 -2.55 9.59 59.60
N SER A 59 -2.15 8.54 58.89
CA SER A 59 -0.86 8.43 58.21
C SER A 59 -1.08 8.14 56.73
N LEU A 60 -0.31 8.78 55.86
CA LEU A 60 -0.36 8.57 54.41
C LEU A 60 0.37 7.28 53.99
N LEU A 61 1.27 6.75 54.82
CA LEU A 61 2.14 5.63 54.44
C LEU A 61 1.37 4.30 54.40
N LEU A 62 0.47 4.08 55.36
CA LEU A 62 -0.35 2.88 55.45
C LEU A 62 -1.28 2.68 54.22
N PRO A 63 -2.10 3.68 53.79
CA PRO A 63 -2.95 3.53 52.61
C PRO A 63 -2.15 3.36 51.32
N ILE A 64 -0.99 4.03 51.18
CA ILE A 64 -0.11 3.86 50.02
C ILE A 64 0.41 2.41 49.98
N LEU A 65 0.95 1.90 51.09
CA LEU A 65 1.43 0.52 51.19
C LEU A 65 0.32 -0.49 50.87
N ALA A 66 -0.87 -0.31 51.46
CA ALA A 66 -2.01 -1.18 51.22
C ALA A 66 -2.44 -1.21 49.75
N ILE A 67 -2.52 -0.06 49.08
CA ILE A 67 -2.81 0.00 47.64
C ILE A 67 -1.73 -0.66 46.82
N THR A 68 -0.45 -0.40 47.12
CA THR A 68 0.65 -1.04 46.38
C THR A 68 0.60 -2.56 46.49
N LEU A 69 0.27 -3.09 47.67
CA LEU A 69 0.09 -4.52 47.89
C LEU A 69 -1.13 -5.05 47.14
N LEU A 70 -2.27 -4.36 47.19
CA LEU A 70 -3.48 -4.74 46.46
C LEU A 70 -3.24 -4.78 44.93
N LEU A 71 -2.53 -3.78 44.39
CA LEU A 71 -2.18 -3.74 42.97
C LEU A 71 -1.19 -4.85 42.60
N ALA A 72 -0.21 -5.14 43.47
CA ALA A 72 0.74 -6.24 43.26
C ALA A 72 0.04 -7.61 43.26
N VAL A 73 -0.84 -7.85 44.23
CA VAL A 73 -1.65 -9.08 44.31
C VAL A 73 -2.60 -9.18 43.12
N GLY A 74 -3.30 -8.10 42.76
CA GLY A 74 -4.18 -8.06 41.60
C GLY A 74 -3.45 -8.36 40.29
N ARG A 75 -2.23 -7.82 40.11
CA ARG A 75 -1.37 -8.12 38.96
C ARG A 75 -0.97 -9.60 38.92
N GLN A 76 -0.59 -10.19 40.06
CA GLN A 76 -0.20 -11.60 40.12
C GLN A 76 -1.40 -12.52 39.85
N LEU A 77 -2.57 -12.24 40.43
CA LEU A 77 -3.79 -13.00 40.17
C LEU A 77 -4.20 -12.93 38.70
N LEU A 78 -4.12 -11.76 38.08
CA LEU A 78 -4.44 -11.61 36.66
C LEU A 78 -3.43 -12.35 35.77
N GLY A 79 -2.15 -12.29 36.13
CA GLY A 79 -1.09 -13.08 35.48
C GLY A 79 -1.35 -14.58 35.56
N TYR A 80 -1.76 -15.07 36.73
CA TYR A 80 -2.11 -16.48 36.96
C TYR A 80 -3.36 -16.93 36.18
N ILE A 81 -4.41 -16.12 36.14
CA ILE A 81 -5.61 -16.41 35.33
C ILE A 81 -5.23 -16.48 33.84
N TRP A 82 -4.34 -15.59 33.39
CA TRP A 82 -3.89 -15.56 32.01
C TRP A 82 -2.98 -16.75 31.67
N SER A 83 -2.05 -17.14 32.55
CA SER A 83 -1.22 -18.32 32.36
C SER A 83 -2.07 -19.59 32.27
N MET A 84 -3.10 -19.71 33.12
CA MET A 84 -4.06 -20.81 33.04
C MET A 84 -4.78 -20.88 31.69
N TYR A 85 -5.11 -19.73 31.08
CA TYR A 85 -5.67 -19.70 29.74
C TYR A 85 -4.66 -20.17 28.67
N ILE A 86 -3.40 -19.71 28.77
CA ILE A 86 -2.32 -20.13 27.86
C ILE A 86 -2.10 -21.64 27.99
N ASP A 87 -1.94 -22.14 29.21
CA ASP A 87 -1.72 -23.56 29.50
C ASP A 87 -2.86 -24.42 28.98
N ARG A 88 -4.12 -23.98 29.16
CA ARG A 88 -5.27 -24.70 28.59
C ARG A 88 -5.17 -24.79 27.06
N CYS A 89 -4.80 -23.71 26.38
CA CYS A 89 -4.61 -23.75 24.92
C CYS A 89 -3.45 -24.67 24.51
N LEU A 90 -2.36 -24.70 25.30
CA LEU A 90 -1.22 -25.58 25.09
C LEU A 90 -1.54 -27.06 25.36
N GLN A 91 -2.48 -27.36 26.24
CA GLN A 91 -2.90 -28.72 26.58
C GLN A 91 -4.08 -29.23 25.73
N GLU A 92 -4.82 -28.33 25.07
CA GLU A 92 -5.89 -28.70 24.14
C GLU A 92 -5.34 -28.87 22.71
N ASP A 93 -5.61 -27.93 21.81
CA ASP A 93 -5.37 -28.07 20.37
C ASP A 93 -3.91 -27.92 19.95
N LEU A 94 -3.04 -27.37 20.83
CA LEU A 94 -1.60 -27.27 20.59
C LEU A 94 -0.79 -28.39 21.25
N LEU A 95 -1.43 -29.32 21.98
CA LEU A 95 -0.76 -30.49 22.55
C LEU A 95 -0.32 -31.46 21.46
N ASP A 96 -1.24 -31.77 20.54
CA ASP A 96 -0.95 -32.53 19.34
C ASP A 96 -1.50 -31.77 18.12
N ILE A 97 -0.66 -30.89 17.58
CA ILE A 97 -0.98 -30.06 16.41
C ILE A 97 -1.23 -30.97 15.20
N GLN A 98 -0.49 -32.08 15.08
CA GLN A 98 -0.61 -32.97 13.94
C GLN A 98 -1.95 -33.69 13.95
N ALA A 99 -2.34 -34.30 15.07
CA ALA A 99 -3.65 -34.92 15.21
C ALA A 99 -4.79 -33.90 15.07
N THR A 100 -4.64 -32.71 15.66
CA THR A 100 -5.74 -31.73 15.74
C THR A 100 -5.99 -30.98 14.44
N TYR A 101 -4.93 -30.62 13.70
CA TYR A 101 -5.02 -29.78 12.52
C TYR A 101 -4.64 -30.47 11.21
N LEU A 102 -3.85 -31.54 11.24
CA LEU A 102 -3.46 -32.28 10.03
C LEU A 102 -4.18 -33.63 9.88
N GLY A 103 -4.99 -34.04 10.87
CA GLY A 103 -5.73 -35.30 10.84
C GLY A 103 -6.94 -35.33 9.89
N HIS A 104 -7.47 -34.17 9.48
CA HIS A 104 -8.67 -34.05 8.65
C HIS A 104 -8.43 -33.17 7.43
N LYS A 105 -9.04 -33.53 6.28
CA LYS A 105 -8.93 -32.75 5.03
C LYS A 105 -9.45 -31.31 5.14
N GLY A 106 -10.35 -31.03 6.08
CA GLY A 106 -10.94 -29.70 6.31
C GLY A 106 -10.17 -28.82 7.31
N SER A 107 -9.00 -29.25 7.78
CA SER A 107 -8.17 -28.50 8.71
C SER A 107 -6.73 -28.43 8.21
N CYS A 108 -6.01 -27.41 8.61
CA CYS A 108 -4.58 -27.30 8.35
C CYS A 108 -3.94 -26.32 9.35
N PHE A 109 -2.62 -26.39 9.48
CA PHE A 109 -1.83 -25.47 10.29
C PHE A 109 -0.63 -24.98 9.48
N TRP A 110 -0.44 -23.66 9.42
CA TRP A 110 0.64 -23.03 8.68
C TRP A 110 1.58 -22.28 9.60
N VAL A 111 2.83 -22.25 9.18
CA VAL A 111 3.90 -21.46 9.78
C VAL A 111 4.50 -20.54 8.73
N ALA A 112 4.89 -19.34 9.14
CA ALA A 112 5.72 -18.46 8.34
C ALA A 112 7.17 -18.56 8.83
N GLU A 113 8.09 -18.72 7.89
CA GLU A 113 9.51 -18.97 8.12
C GLU A 113 10.35 -17.85 7.52
N VAL A 114 11.34 -17.39 8.29
CA VAL A 114 12.38 -16.45 7.85
C VAL A 114 13.71 -17.02 8.29
N ASP A 115 14.66 -17.18 7.36
CA ASP A 115 15.99 -17.74 7.62
C ASP A 115 15.93 -19.05 8.44
N GLU A 116 15.09 -19.99 7.98
CA GLU A 116 14.83 -21.30 8.60
C GLU A 116 14.20 -21.26 10.01
N CYS A 117 13.82 -20.07 10.49
CA CYS A 117 13.17 -19.89 11.79
C CYS A 117 11.67 -19.62 11.63
N VAL A 118 10.83 -20.32 12.39
CA VAL A 118 9.39 -20.04 12.47
C VAL A 118 9.16 -18.72 13.21
N VAL A 119 8.52 -17.76 12.53
CA VAL A 119 8.25 -16.40 13.02
C VAL A 119 6.77 -16.06 13.14
N ALA A 120 5.88 -16.87 12.56
CA ALA A 120 4.44 -16.72 12.75
C ALA A 120 3.69 -18.03 12.52
N THR A 121 2.47 -18.12 13.06
CA THR A 121 1.64 -19.32 13.05
C THR A 121 0.18 -18.98 12.79
N VAL A 122 -0.56 -19.89 12.18
CA VAL A 122 -2.03 -19.87 12.11
C VAL A 122 -2.56 -21.28 11.96
N GLY A 123 -3.64 -21.61 12.67
CA GLY A 123 -4.40 -22.84 12.49
C GLY A 123 -5.76 -22.56 11.89
N ALA A 124 -6.28 -23.48 11.08
CA ALA A 124 -7.65 -23.44 10.61
C ALA A 124 -8.31 -24.81 10.73
N ARG A 125 -9.56 -24.82 11.20
CA ARG A 125 -10.36 -26.05 11.33
C ARG A 125 -11.84 -25.74 11.21
N PRO A 126 -12.72 -26.71 10.92
CA PRO A 126 -14.16 -26.48 10.83
C PRO A 126 -14.72 -25.87 12.12
N ALA A 127 -15.70 -24.98 11.99
CA ALA A 127 -16.38 -24.39 13.14
C ALA A 127 -17.23 -25.43 13.90
N GLU A 128 -17.25 -25.30 15.22
CA GLU A 128 -18.11 -26.13 16.06
C GLU A 128 -19.57 -25.68 15.89
N GLY A 129 -20.41 -26.56 15.32
CA GLY A 129 -21.85 -26.35 15.16
C GLY A 129 -22.31 -25.82 13.80
N GLN A 130 -21.40 -25.37 12.93
CA GLN A 130 -21.72 -24.98 11.54
C GLN A 130 -20.75 -25.65 10.57
N ARG A 131 -21.27 -26.53 9.71
CA ARG A 131 -20.45 -27.36 8.81
C ARG A 131 -19.77 -26.56 7.69
N ASP A 132 -20.32 -25.40 7.35
CA ASP A 132 -19.88 -24.61 6.19
C ASP A 132 -18.98 -23.42 6.55
N GLU A 133 -18.55 -23.32 7.82
CA GLU A 133 -17.64 -22.28 8.29
C GLU A 133 -16.28 -22.85 8.71
N LEU A 134 -15.21 -22.14 8.34
CA LEU A 134 -13.85 -22.45 8.78
C LEU A 134 -13.44 -21.50 9.91
N THR A 135 -13.04 -22.01 11.06
CA THR A 135 -12.53 -21.20 12.16
C THR A 135 -11.02 -20.99 12.04
N LEU A 136 -10.58 -19.73 11.95
CA LEU A 136 -9.18 -19.32 12.06
C LEU A 136 -8.82 -19.20 13.56
N LYS A 137 -7.82 -19.97 13.99
CA LYS A 137 -7.31 -20.03 15.36
C LYS A 137 -5.79 -19.83 15.39
N ARG A 138 -5.25 -19.57 16.58
CA ARG A 138 -3.81 -19.58 16.88
C ARG A 138 -2.95 -18.69 15.98
N MET A 139 -3.51 -17.56 15.53
CA MET A 139 -2.75 -16.52 14.83
C MET A 139 -1.79 -15.85 15.82
N SER A 140 -0.50 -15.94 15.56
CA SER A 140 0.53 -15.25 16.35
C SER A 140 1.75 -14.95 15.48
N VAL A 141 2.36 -13.78 15.69
CA VAL A 141 3.53 -13.31 14.93
C VAL A 141 4.54 -12.77 15.95
N ARG A 142 5.78 -13.24 15.85
CA ARG A 142 6.90 -12.77 16.67
C ARG A 142 7.05 -11.26 16.53
N LYS A 143 7.26 -10.58 17.65
CA LYS A 143 7.23 -9.11 17.76
C LYS A 143 8.11 -8.40 16.72
N ASP A 144 9.31 -8.90 16.50
CA ASP A 144 10.31 -8.33 15.58
C ASP A 144 9.91 -8.43 14.09
N TYR A 145 8.92 -9.28 13.78
CA TYR A 145 8.43 -9.54 12.43
C TYR A 145 7.02 -8.96 12.18
N ARG A 146 6.50 -8.16 13.12
CA ARG A 146 5.23 -7.42 12.94
C ARG A 146 5.44 -6.23 12.00
N GLY A 147 4.37 -5.78 11.36
CA GLY A 147 4.41 -4.68 10.39
C GLY A 147 4.90 -5.07 8.98
N PHE A 148 5.48 -6.26 8.79
CA PHE A 148 5.90 -6.76 7.47
C PHE A 148 4.79 -7.45 6.65
N GLY A 149 3.56 -7.47 7.15
CA GLY A 149 2.41 -8.04 6.43
C GLY A 149 2.26 -9.57 6.52
N ILE A 150 3.08 -10.26 7.32
CA ILE A 150 3.04 -11.73 7.48
C ILE A 150 1.66 -12.21 7.94
N ALA A 151 1.06 -11.57 8.95
CA ALA A 151 -0.28 -11.92 9.44
C ALA A 151 -1.35 -11.84 8.34
N LYS A 152 -1.29 -10.79 7.50
CA LYS A 152 -2.21 -10.62 6.37
C LYS A 152 -2.02 -11.73 5.33
N ALA A 153 -0.78 -12.13 5.08
CA ALA A 153 -0.47 -13.24 4.18
C ALA A 153 -1.00 -14.58 4.72
N LEU A 154 -0.80 -14.86 6.00
CA LEU A 154 -1.36 -16.05 6.66
C LEU A 154 -2.91 -16.06 6.64
N CYS A 155 -3.57 -14.92 6.89
CA CYS A 155 -5.03 -14.82 6.72
C CYS A 155 -5.47 -15.16 5.29
N LYS A 156 -4.75 -14.66 4.28
CA LYS A 156 -5.04 -14.98 2.88
C LYS A 156 -4.87 -16.47 2.59
N THR A 157 -3.83 -17.11 3.13
CA THR A 157 -3.63 -18.57 3.03
C THR A 157 -4.83 -19.34 3.58
N VAL A 158 -5.33 -18.97 4.77
CA VAL A 158 -6.52 -19.59 5.37
C VAL A 158 -7.77 -19.39 4.50
N ILE A 159 -7.97 -18.18 3.96
CA ILE A 159 -9.12 -17.90 3.08
C ILE A 159 -9.03 -18.69 1.77
N CYS A 160 -7.83 -18.86 1.20
CA CYS A 160 -7.65 -19.69 0.01
C CYS A 160 -7.95 -21.16 0.32
N PHE A 161 -7.43 -21.69 1.42
CA PHE A 161 -7.74 -23.04 1.88
C PHE A 161 -9.25 -23.24 2.10
N ALA A 162 -9.91 -22.27 2.74
CA ALA A 162 -11.36 -22.30 2.95
C ALA A 162 -12.11 -22.45 1.63
N ARG A 163 -11.68 -21.75 0.58
CA ARG A 163 -12.29 -21.88 -0.75
C ARG A 163 -12.07 -23.25 -1.37
N GLU A 164 -10.82 -23.71 -1.38
CA GLU A 164 -10.43 -24.97 -2.02
C GLU A 164 -11.20 -26.15 -1.43
N HIS A 165 -11.60 -26.04 -0.17
CA HIS A 165 -12.35 -27.06 0.56
C HIS A 165 -13.86 -26.76 0.64
N GLY A 166 -14.35 -25.74 -0.07
CA GLY A 166 -15.78 -25.46 -0.23
C GLY A 166 -16.47 -24.80 0.97
N TYR A 167 -15.72 -24.16 1.88
CA TYR A 167 -16.30 -23.39 2.98
C TYR A 167 -16.92 -22.07 2.47
N SER A 168 -18.05 -21.69 3.08
CA SER A 168 -18.79 -20.47 2.74
C SER A 168 -18.26 -19.23 3.47
N SER A 169 -17.66 -19.41 4.65
CA SER A 169 -17.11 -18.30 5.43
C SER A 169 -15.87 -18.72 6.24
N VAL A 170 -15.04 -17.74 6.60
CA VAL A 170 -14.01 -17.88 7.63
C VAL A 170 -14.40 -17.05 8.84
N VAL A 171 -14.40 -17.65 10.03
CA VAL A 171 -14.76 -16.99 11.29
C VAL A 171 -13.60 -17.00 12.28
N LEU A 172 -13.54 -16.00 13.15
CA LEU A 172 -12.54 -15.94 14.22
C LEU A 172 -13.04 -15.19 15.45
N ASN A 173 -12.41 -15.46 16.58
CA ASN A 173 -12.64 -14.77 17.84
C ASN A 173 -11.38 -13.98 18.22
N THR A 174 -11.54 -12.73 18.68
CA THR A 174 -10.44 -11.92 19.20
C THR A 174 -10.87 -11.14 20.43
N LEU A 175 -9.96 -10.99 21.39
CA LEU A 175 -10.21 -10.28 22.63
C LEU A 175 -10.11 -8.77 22.42
N MET A 176 -10.89 -7.99 23.15
CA MET A 176 -10.91 -6.52 23.02
C MET A 176 -9.55 -5.82 23.17
N VAL A 177 -8.61 -6.41 23.92
CA VAL A 177 -7.25 -5.87 24.15
C VAL A 177 -6.31 -6.05 22.95
N GLN A 178 -6.68 -6.89 21.97
CA GLN A 178 -5.88 -7.20 20.79
C GLN A 178 -6.16 -6.20 19.66
N HIS A 179 -5.89 -4.91 19.91
CA HIS A 179 -6.26 -3.82 19.01
C HIS A 179 -5.61 -3.93 17.63
N GLU A 180 -4.32 -4.28 17.55
CA GLU A 180 -3.60 -4.44 16.28
C GLU A 180 -4.15 -5.60 15.46
N ALA A 181 -4.55 -6.69 16.12
CA ALA A 181 -5.14 -7.85 15.45
C ALA A 181 -6.50 -7.50 14.84
N ARG A 182 -7.35 -6.79 15.58
CA ARG A 182 -8.66 -6.31 15.10
C ARG A 182 -8.53 -5.43 13.86
N ALA A 183 -7.67 -4.40 13.92
CA ALA A 183 -7.42 -3.52 12.78
C ALA A 183 -6.84 -4.29 11.57
N MET A 184 -6.03 -5.32 11.83
CA MET A 184 -5.49 -6.18 10.78
C MET A 184 -6.60 -7.01 10.11
N TYR A 185 -7.46 -7.68 10.88
CA TYR A 185 -8.56 -8.48 10.33
C TYR A 185 -9.55 -7.61 9.53
N GLU A 186 -9.94 -6.46 10.08
CA GLU A 186 -10.79 -5.48 9.39
C GLU A 186 -10.14 -5.01 8.08
N GLY A 187 -8.83 -4.73 8.10
CA GLY A 187 -8.07 -4.36 6.91
C GLY A 187 -7.86 -5.49 5.88
N VAL A 188 -8.10 -6.76 6.24
CA VAL A 188 -8.14 -7.90 5.30
C VAL A 188 -9.54 -8.08 4.68
N GLY A 189 -10.58 -7.54 5.33
CA GLY A 189 -11.97 -7.62 4.89
C GLY A 189 -12.88 -8.44 5.82
N PHE A 190 -12.40 -8.85 6.99
CA PHE A 190 -13.30 -9.43 8.00
C PHE A 190 -14.18 -8.33 8.61
N HIS A 191 -15.45 -8.62 8.82
CA HIS A 191 -16.36 -7.72 9.53
C HIS A 191 -16.79 -8.33 10.87
N LYS A 192 -17.01 -7.47 11.85
CA LYS A 192 -17.49 -7.89 13.17
C LYS A 192 -19.01 -8.12 13.10
N TYR A 193 -19.46 -9.33 13.40
CA TYR A 193 -20.90 -9.67 13.34
C TYR A 193 -21.50 -9.97 14.72
N HIS A 194 -20.68 -10.33 15.70
CA HIS A 194 -21.15 -10.64 17.04
C HIS A 194 -20.12 -10.25 18.11
N HIS A 195 -20.57 -9.96 19.32
CA HIS A 195 -19.69 -9.82 20.47
C HIS A 195 -20.42 -10.25 21.74
N TYR A 196 -19.66 -10.83 22.66
CA TYR A 196 -20.19 -11.29 23.94
C TYR A 196 -19.13 -11.07 25.03
N VAL A 197 -19.60 -10.94 26.28
CA VAL A 197 -18.71 -10.90 27.44
C VAL A 197 -18.23 -12.32 27.74
N LEU A 198 -16.94 -12.47 28.00
CA LEU A 198 -16.34 -13.74 28.35
C LEU A 198 -17.14 -14.39 29.49
N PRO A 199 -17.65 -15.63 29.32
CA PRO A 199 -18.61 -16.26 30.24
C PRO A 199 -17.91 -16.82 31.49
N THR A 200 -17.01 -16.04 32.07
CA THR A 200 -16.30 -16.34 33.32
C THR A 200 -16.60 -15.26 34.34
N VAL A 201 -16.42 -15.58 35.62
CA VAL A 201 -16.66 -14.61 36.72
C VAL A 201 -15.76 -13.39 36.54
N TYR A 202 -14.46 -13.60 36.32
CA TYR A 202 -13.53 -12.52 36.04
C TYR A 202 -13.88 -11.80 34.74
N GLY A 203 -14.32 -12.49 33.69
CA GLY A 203 -14.74 -11.89 32.42
C GLY A 203 -15.89 -10.90 32.57
N ARG A 204 -16.87 -11.23 33.41
CA ARG A 204 -18.00 -10.35 33.74
C ARG A 204 -17.60 -9.15 34.59
N LEU A 205 -16.81 -9.38 35.65
CA LEU A 205 -16.28 -8.30 36.49
C LEU A 205 -15.39 -7.33 35.71
N ALA A 206 -14.63 -7.88 34.77
CA ALA A 206 -13.69 -7.16 33.92
C ALA A 206 -14.33 -6.46 32.71
N HIS A 207 -15.60 -6.78 32.40
CA HIS A 207 -16.23 -6.48 31.11
C HIS A 207 -15.34 -6.89 29.91
N CYS A 208 -14.69 -8.06 30.02
CA CYS A 208 -13.86 -8.62 28.96
C CYS A 208 -14.72 -9.12 27.81
N THR A 209 -14.71 -8.39 26.70
CA THR A 209 -15.49 -8.73 25.51
C THR A 209 -14.65 -9.48 24.47
N ILE A 210 -15.24 -10.54 23.93
CA ILE A 210 -14.74 -11.24 22.73
C ILE A 210 -15.57 -10.75 21.55
N SER A 211 -14.89 -10.30 20.49
CA SER A 211 -15.53 -9.97 19.22
C SER A 211 -15.36 -11.15 18.26
N LYS A 212 -16.47 -11.58 17.66
CA LYS A 212 -16.48 -12.54 16.56
C LYS A 212 -16.46 -11.78 15.23
N TYR A 213 -15.55 -12.20 14.37
CA TYR A 213 -15.35 -11.67 13.03
C TYR A 213 -15.68 -12.75 12.01
N ARG A 214 -16.20 -12.33 10.86
CA ARG A 214 -16.58 -13.19 9.73
C ARG A 214 -16.04 -12.61 8.43
N TYR A 215 -15.56 -13.49 7.57
CA TYR A 215 -15.19 -13.21 6.19
C TYR A 215 -16.02 -14.14 5.31
N ASP A 216 -17.00 -13.58 4.61
CA ASP A 216 -17.78 -14.35 3.64
C ASP A 216 -16.93 -14.59 2.40
N LEU A 217 -16.81 -15.86 2.01
CA LEU A 217 -16.23 -16.18 0.72
C LEU A 217 -17.28 -15.83 -0.35
N PRO A 218 -16.90 -15.06 -1.39
CA PRO A 218 -17.84 -14.74 -2.47
C PRO A 218 -18.38 -16.05 -3.06
N SER A 219 -19.70 -16.15 -3.14
CA SER A 219 -20.37 -17.31 -3.72
C SER A 219 -20.12 -17.37 -5.23
N ALA A 220 -20.36 -18.53 -5.85
CA ALA A 220 -20.35 -18.62 -7.30
C ALA A 220 -21.34 -17.63 -7.95
N GLU A 221 -22.45 -17.33 -7.26
CA GLU A 221 -23.47 -16.37 -7.71
C GLU A 221 -22.94 -14.94 -7.75
N ASP A 222 -22.10 -14.53 -6.79
CA ASP A 222 -21.49 -13.19 -6.78
C ASP A 222 -20.56 -12.99 -8.00
N TYR A 223 -19.81 -14.03 -8.36
CA TYR A 223 -18.96 -13.99 -9.56
C TYR A 223 -19.78 -13.97 -10.85
N GLU A 224 -20.85 -14.77 -10.93
CA GLU A 224 -21.74 -14.77 -12.10
C GLU A 224 -22.51 -13.45 -12.22
N MET A 225 -22.87 -12.81 -11.11
CA MET A 225 -23.47 -11.48 -11.10
C MET A 225 -22.49 -10.44 -11.65
N LEU A 226 -21.22 -10.45 -11.24
CA LEU A 226 -20.19 -9.56 -11.79
C LEU A 226 -19.91 -9.81 -13.28
N ARG A 227 -19.86 -11.08 -13.69
CA ARG A 227 -19.71 -11.48 -15.11
C ARG A 227 -20.88 -10.99 -15.94
N THR A 228 -22.11 -11.19 -15.46
CA THR A 228 -23.34 -10.73 -16.12
C THR A 228 -23.36 -9.20 -16.23
N PHE A 229 -23.02 -8.50 -15.16
CA PHE A 229 -22.87 -7.05 -15.15
C PHE A 229 -21.85 -6.56 -16.19
N TYR A 230 -20.70 -7.23 -16.30
CA TYR A 230 -19.70 -6.93 -17.33
C TYR A 230 -20.22 -7.14 -18.74
N ILE A 231 -20.86 -8.29 -18.99
CA ILE A 231 -21.44 -8.66 -20.29
C ILE A 231 -22.45 -7.60 -20.73
N GLN A 232 -23.36 -7.20 -19.83
CA GLN A 232 -24.38 -6.20 -20.11
C GLN A 232 -23.72 -4.84 -20.45
N GLY A 233 -22.75 -4.40 -19.66
CA GLY A 233 -22.03 -3.15 -19.90
C GLY A 233 -21.33 -3.10 -21.25
N ILE A 234 -20.73 -4.21 -21.71
CA ILE A 234 -20.10 -4.29 -23.03
C ILE A 234 -21.14 -4.33 -24.16
N LYS A 235 -22.22 -5.12 -24.00
CA LYS A 235 -23.29 -5.26 -25.00
C LYS A 235 -23.98 -3.93 -25.32
N GLU A 236 -24.12 -3.04 -24.33
CA GLU A 236 -24.69 -1.70 -24.54
C GLU A 236 -23.95 -0.86 -25.60
N HIS A 237 -22.66 -1.11 -25.81
CA HIS A 237 -21.85 -0.35 -26.77
C HIS A 237 -21.85 -0.94 -28.19
N ILE A 238 -22.34 -2.17 -28.38
CA ILE A 238 -22.32 -2.86 -29.69
C ILE A 238 -23.14 -2.10 -30.74
N PRO A 239 -24.40 -1.67 -30.47
CA PRO A 239 -25.18 -0.93 -31.48
C PRO A 239 -24.50 0.38 -31.91
N TRP A 240 -23.90 1.09 -30.96
CA TRP A 240 -23.17 2.33 -31.25
C TRP A 240 -21.89 2.09 -32.05
N ALA A 241 -21.19 0.99 -31.79
CA ALA A 241 -20.03 0.60 -32.58
C ALA A 241 -20.42 0.24 -34.02
N LEU A 242 -21.55 -0.48 -34.19
CA LEU A 242 -22.12 -0.79 -35.50
C LEU A 242 -22.52 0.50 -36.24
N TRP A 243 -23.24 1.41 -35.57
CA TRP A 243 -23.62 2.70 -36.13
C TRP A 243 -22.39 3.50 -36.61
N HIS A 244 -21.35 3.59 -35.78
CA HIS A 244 -20.13 4.29 -36.14
C HIS A 244 -19.41 3.65 -37.34
N PHE A 245 -19.38 2.32 -37.38
CA PHE A 245 -18.84 1.59 -38.53
C PHE A 245 -19.62 1.91 -39.80
N PHE A 246 -20.96 1.83 -39.78
CA PHE A 246 -21.78 2.11 -40.97
C PHE A 246 -21.78 3.58 -41.39
N SER A 247 -21.60 4.51 -40.45
CA SER A 247 -21.55 5.95 -40.72
C SER A 247 -20.17 6.44 -41.19
N SER A 248 -19.19 5.54 -41.37
CA SER A 248 -17.85 5.94 -41.80
C SER A 248 -17.82 6.28 -43.29
N PRO A 249 -17.20 7.39 -43.73
CA PRO A 249 -17.04 7.69 -45.15
C PRO A 249 -16.34 6.56 -45.93
N GLN A 250 -15.44 5.83 -45.26
CA GLN A 250 -14.70 4.71 -45.85
C GLN A 250 -15.59 3.50 -46.15
N THR A 251 -16.56 3.21 -45.27
CA THR A 251 -17.52 2.13 -45.52
C THR A 251 -18.49 2.50 -46.61
N HIS A 252 -18.93 3.76 -46.67
CA HIS A 252 -19.74 4.27 -47.78
C HIS A 252 -19.01 4.17 -49.13
N LEU A 253 -17.74 4.57 -49.19
CA LEU A 253 -16.90 4.41 -50.38
C LEU A 253 -16.70 2.95 -50.76
N GLY A 254 -16.48 2.07 -49.78
CA GLY A 254 -16.38 0.62 -49.99
C GLY A 254 -17.66 0.03 -50.59
N LEU A 255 -18.81 0.36 -50.01
CA LEU A 255 -20.13 -0.06 -50.51
C LEU A 255 -20.41 0.46 -51.92
N LEU A 256 -20.10 1.74 -52.18
CA LEU A 256 -20.23 2.34 -53.50
C LEU A 256 -19.31 1.67 -54.52
N SER A 257 -18.07 1.32 -54.12
CA SER A 257 -17.13 0.63 -55.01
C SER A 257 -17.62 -0.77 -55.38
N ILE A 258 -18.14 -1.55 -54.42
CA ILE A 258 -18.73 -2.87 -54.66
C ILE A 258 -19.95 -2.75 -55.57
N PHE A 259 -20.82 -1.78 -55.30
CA PHE A 259 -21.99 -1.51 -56.11
C PHE A 259 -21.62 -1.21 -57.57
N LEU A 260 -20.70 -0.27 -57.79
CA LEU A 260 -20.28 0.15 -59.13
C LEU A 260 -19.54 -0.97 -59.87
N LEU A 261 -18.67 -1.72 -59.20
CA LEU A 261 -17.96 -2.85 -59.82
C LEU A 261 -18.92 -3.91 -60.36
N ILE A 262 -19.92 -4.30 -59.56
CA ILE A 262 -20.89 -5.34 -59.94
C ILE A 262 -21.86 -4.79 -60.99
N TYR A 263 -22.24 -3.52 -60.89
CA TYR A 263 -23.08 -2.86 -61.88
C TYR A 263 -22.39 -2.79 -63.24
N LEU A 264 -21.13 -2.36 -63.28
CA LEU A 264 -20.34 -2.27 -64.52
C LEU A 264 -20.12 -3.65 -65.17
N SER A 265 -20.01 -4.73 -64.38
CA SER A 265 -19.82 -6.07 -64.93
C SER A 265 -21.12 -6.75 -65.40
N SER A 266 -22.25 -6.47 -64.74
CA SER A 266 -23.50 -7.21 -64.98
C SER A 266 -24.61 -6.38 -65.63
N ALA A 267 -24.44 -5.05 -65.71
CA ALA A 267 -25.46 -4.07 -66.07
C ALA A 267 -26.76 -4.17 -65.25
N SER A 268 -26.74 -4.88 -64.11
CA SER A 268 -27.92 -5.18 -63.31
C SER A 268 -27.89 -4.47 -61.96
N TYR A 269 -28.91 -3.63 -61.73
CA TYR A 269 -29.12 -2.95 -60.45
C TYR A 269 -29.49 -3.92 -59.33
N THR A 270 -30.25 -4.98 -59.62
CA THR A 270 -30.70 -5.95 -58.62
C THR A 270 -29.53 -6.75 -58.07
N LEU A 271 -28.64 -7.23 -58.94
CA LEU A 271 -27.46 -8.00 -58.54
C LEU A 271 -26.49 -7.15 -57.70
N SER A 272 -26.33 -5.89 -58.07
CA SER A 272 -25.48 -4.92 -57.36
C SER A 272 -26.04 -4.60 -55.96
N LEU A 273 -27.34 -4.38 -55.84
CA LEU A 273 -28.02 -4.14 -54.55
C LEU A 273 -27.93 -5.36 -53.62
N VAL A 274 -28.17 -6.57 -54.15
CA VAL A 274 -28.05 -7.82 -53.38
C VAL A 274 -26.63 -7.99 -52.86
N ALA A 275 -25.62 -7.79 -53.70
CA ALA A 275 -24.22 -7.92 -53.29
C ALA A 275 -23.80 -6.89 -52.23
N THR A 276 -24.24 -5.63 -52.36
CA THR A 276 -24.01 -4.63 -51.31
C THR A 276 -24.72 -4.99 -50.00
N SER A 277 -25.93 -5.55 -50.07
CA SER A 277 -26.69 -5.98 -48.90
C SER A 277 -26.02 -7.16 -48.19
N ILE A 278 -25.48 -8.12 -48.95
CA ILE A 278 -24.68 -9.23 -48.42
C ILE A 278 -23.43 -8.69 -47.72
N PHE A 279 -22.71 -7.75 -48.34
CA PHE A 279 -21.53 -7.15 -47.73
C PHE A 279 -21.85 -6.41 -46.42
N LEU A 280 -22.96 -5.68 -46.36
CA LEU A 280 -23.46 -5.06 -45.12
C LEU A 280 -23.73 -6.11 -44.03
N VAL A 281 -24.44 -7.20 -44.36
CA VAL A 281 -24.74 -8.28 -43.43
C VAL A 281 -23.46 -8.98 -42.93
N VAL A 282 -22.53 -9.30 -43.84
CA VAL A 282 -21.22 -9.87 -43.48
C VAL A 282 -20.43 -8.93 -42.58
N GLY A 283 -20.46 -7.62 -42.85
CA GLY A 283 -19.86 -6.59 -42.00
C GLY A 283 -20.48 -6.58 -40.59
N MET A 284 -21.81 -6.62 -40.48
CA MET A 284 -22.52 -6.72 -39.20
C MET A 284 -22.13 -7.98 -38.41
N LEU A 285 -22.15 -9.14 -39.06
CA LEU A 285 -21.80 -10.42 -38.44
C LEU A 285 -20.34 -10.45 -37.99
N SER A 286 -19.43 -9.91 -38.80
CA SER A 286 -18.00 -9.82 -38.47
C SER A 286 -17.76 -8.92 -37.25
N MET A 287 -18.45 -7.79 -37.18
CA MET A 287 -18.39 -6.89 -36.02
C MET A 287 -18.99 -7.53 -34.76
N LYS A 288 -20.13 -8.22 -34.88
CA LYS A 288 -20.71 -8.99 -33.76
C LYS A 288 -19.73 -10.05 -33.27
N LYS A 289 -19.10 -10.80 -34.18
CA LYS A 289 -18.10 -11.81 -33.85
C LYS A 289 -16.89 -11.22 -33.15
N PHE A 290 -16.39 -10.06 -33.58
CA PHE A 290 -15.27 -9.39 -32.91
C PHE A 290 -15.56 -9.08 -31.44
N TRP A 291 -16.76 -8.56 -31.14
CA TRP A 291 -17.16 -8.27 -29.76
C TRP A 291 -17.40 -9.54 -28.95
N ASP A 292 -17.98 -10.58 -29.55
CA ASP A 292 -18.18 -11.87 -28.90
C ASP A 292 -16.83 -12.52 -28.57
N ASP A 293 -15.88 -12.57 -29.51
CA ASP A 293 -14.53 -13.08 -29.28
C ASP A 293 -13.81 -12.28 -28.16
N TYR A 294 -13.95 -10.94 -28.13
CA TYR A 294 -13.40 -10.11 -27.05
C TYR A 294 -14.02 -10.43 -25.68
N LEU A 295 -15.34 -10.55 -25.64
CA LEU A 295 -16.08 -10.84 -24.41
C LEU A 295 -15.77 -12.26 -23.90
N GLN A 296 -15.80 -13.26 -24.77
CA GLN A 296 -15.44 -14.63 -24.46
C GLN A 296 -13.99 -14.72 -23.97
N HIS A 297 -13.07 -14.02 -24.62
CA HIS A 297 -11.68 -13.99 -24.16
C HIS A 297 -11.56 -13.42 -22.74
N ALA A 298 -12.24 -12.30 -22.44
CA ALA A 298 -12.26 -11.74 -21.09
C ALA A 298 -12.84 -12.71 -20.04
N LEU A 299 -13.99 -13.32 -20.36
CA LEU A 299 -14.69 -14.27 -19.48
C LEU A 299 -13.93 -15.58 -19.26
N ALA A 300 -13.13 -16.00 -20.25
CA ALA A 300 -12.31 -17.21 -20.21
C ALA A 300 -10.89 -16.96 -19.68
N THR A 301 -10.50 -15.70 -19.42
CA THR A 301 -9.19 -15.36 -18.87
C THR A 301 -9.36 -14.71 -17.50
N ASP A 302 -9.21 -13.39 -17.43
CA ASP A 302 -9.11 -12.64 -16.19
C ASP A 302 -10.43 -12.57 -15.40
N MET A 303 -11.58 -12.72 -16.06
CA MET A 303 -12.90 -12.75 -15.41
C MET A 303 -13.38 -14.17 -15.11
N MET A 304 -12.61 -15.22 -15.44
CA MET A 304 -12.91 -16.60 -15.02
C MET A 304 -12.67 -16.77 -13.53
N ASP A 305 -11.54 -16.27 -13.05
CA ASP A 305 -11.16 -16.28 -11.64
C ASP A 305 -10.64 -14.89 -11.26
N ILE A 306 -11.58 -14.02 -10.89
CA ILE A 306 -11.29 -12.63 -10.54
C ILE A 306 -10.32 -12.57 -9.36
N ARG A 307 -10.42 -13.49 -8.39
CA ARG A 307 -9.54 -13.44 -7.23
C ARG A 307 -8.11 -13.86 -7.58
N LYS A 308 -7.94 -14.98 -8.27
CA LYS A 308 -6.61 -15.42 -8.71
C LYS A 308 -5.94 -14.37 -9.57
N THR A 309 -6.70 -13.75 -10.46
CA THR A 309 -6.16 -12.77 -11.40
C THR A 309 -5.90 -11.41 -10.74
N TYR A 310 -6.82 -10.94 -9.91
CA TYR A 310 -6.82 -9.55 -9.43
C TYR A 310 -6.58 -9.36 -7.93
N LEU A 311 -6.76 -10.36 -7.07
CA LEU A 311 -6.74 -10.15 -5.61
C LEU A 311 -5.61 -10.89 -4.88
N GLU A 312 -5.03 -11.92 -5.50
CA GLU A 312 -3.93 -12.68 -4.92
C GLU A 312 -2.60 -11.94 -5.00
N THR A 313 -2.32 -11.28 -6.12
CA THR A 313 -1.08 -10.53 -6.29
C THR A 313 -1.19 -9.16 -5.62
N LYS A 314 -0.07 -8.69 -5.06
CA LYS A 314 0.02 -7.40 -4.38
C LYS A 314 -0.13 -6.21 -5.35
N ASP A 315 0.05 -6.48 -6.64
CA ASP A 315 0.16 -5.49 -7.71
C ASP A 315 -1.08 -5.41 -8.59
N SER A 316 -2.09 -6.22 -8.28
CA SER A 316 -3.41 -6.17 -8.88
C SER A 316 -4.49 -5.92 -7.82
N CYS A 317 -5.65 -5.43 -8.26
CA CYS A 317 -6.84 -5.31 -7.43
C CYS A 317 -8.11 -5.26 -8.30
N PHE A 318 -9.25 -5.59 -7.72
CA PHE A 318 -10.57 -5.48 -8.32
C PHE A 318 -11.50 -4.78 -7.34
N TRP A 319 -12.12 -3.69 -7.77
CA TRP A 319 -13.06 -2.91 -6.96
C TRP A 319 -14.44 -2.96 -7.56
N VAL A 320 -15.43 -2.97 -6.68
CA VAL A 320 -16.85 -2.85 -6.99
C VAL A 320 -17.43 -1.63 -6.28
N VAL A 321 -18.46 -1.05 -6.87
CA VAL A 321 -19.33 -0.07 -6.21
C VAL A 321 -20.55 -0.84 -5.75
N ASP A 322 -20.65 -1.03 -4.44
CA ASP A 322 -21.77 -1.66 -3.77
C ASP A 322 -22.83 -0.60 -3.45
N ALA A 323 -24.07 -0.83 -3.89
CA ALA A 323 -25.23 0.00 -3.59
C ALA A 323 -26.22 -0.69 -2.62
N GLY A 324 -25.75 -1.67 -1.84
CA GLY A 324 -26.53 -2.41 -0.85
C GLY A 324 -26.92 -3.79 -1.36
N GLU A 325 -27.93 -3.85 -2.22
CA GLU A 325 -28.44 -5.13 -2.78
C GLU A 325 -27.84 -5.47 -4.15
N GLU A 326 -27.09 -4.56 -4.76
CA GLU A 326 -26.52 -4.78 -6.09
C GLU A 326 -25.18 -4.06 -6.31
N VAL A 327 -24.33 -4.68 -7.12
CA VAL A 327 -23.15 -4.02 -7.67
C VAL A 327 -23.56 -3.12 -8.84
N VAL A 328 -23.20 -1.84 -8.75
CA VAL A 328 -23.55 -0.81 -9.73
C VAL A 328 -22.35 -0.31 -10.54
N GLY A 329 -21.15 -0.71 -10.17
CA GLY A 329 -19.92 -0.32 -10.87
C GLY A 329 -18.76 -1.24 -10.52
N MET A 330 -17.76 -1.30 -11.40
CA MET A 330 -16.54 -2.06 -11.15
C MET A 330 -15.35 -1.53 -11.94
N VAL A 331 -14.14 -1.82 -11.45
CA VAL A 331 -12.87 -1.55 -12.12
C VAL A 331 -11.79 -2.50 -11.61
N ALA A 332 -10.81 -2.82 -12.45
CA ALA A 332 -9.69 -3.66 -12.08
C ALA A 332 -8.35 -3.01 -12.46
N ILE A 333 -7.28 -3.40 -11.78
CA ILE A 333 -5.90 -3.05 -12.11
C ILE A 333 -5.02 -4.29 -12.13
N ILE A 334 -4.13 -4.40 -13.10
CA ILE A 334 -3.24 -5.57 -13.31
C ILE A 334 -1.93 -5.14 -13.99
N PRO A 335 -0.82 -5.91 -13.90
CA PRO A 335 0.32 -5.69 -14.79
C PRO A 335 -0.08 -5.74 -16.27
N PRO A 336 0.48 -4.85 -17.11
CA PRO A 336 0.16 -4.82 -18.53
C PRO A 336 0.63 -6.10 -19.24
N GLU A 337 -0.14 -6.58 -20.22
CA GLU A 337 0.18 -7.80 -20.97
C GLU A 337 1.54 -7.76 -21.67
N ASN A 338 2.03 -6.56 -22.01
CA ASN A 338 3.34 -6.35 -22.62
C ASN A 338 4.22 -5.43 -21.76
N PRO A 339 4.88 -5.96 -20.71
CA PRO A 339 5.72 -5.17 -19.81
C PRO A 339 6.88 -4.46 -20.51
N SER A 340 7.37 -5.01 -21.63
CA SER A 340 8.46 -4.42 -22.41
C SER A 340 8.12 -3.06 -23.03
N TRP A 341 6.83 -2.74 -23.22
CA TRP A 341 6.39 -1.46 -23.81
C TRP A 341 6.00 -0.45 -22.74
N TRP A 342 5.48 -0.94 -21.62
CA TRP A 342 4.88 -0.13 -20.57
C TRP A 342 5.74 -0.08 -19.29
N GLY A 343 6.90 -0.72 -19.29
CA GLY A 343 7.82 -0.76 -18.16
C GLY A 343 7.14 -1.23 -16.87
N ASN A 344 7.14 -0.37 -15.85
CA ASN A 344 6.52 -0.64 -14.57
C ASN A 344 5.12 0.00 -14.41
N ALA A 345 4.44 0.33 -15.51
CA ALA A 345 3.07 0.83 -15.46
C ALA A 345 2.09 -0.24 -14.96
N ARG A 346 0.87 0.19 -14.62
CA ARG A 346 -0.26 -0.70 -14.31
C ARG A 346 -1.41 -0.46 -15.27
N GLU A 347 -2.06 -1.54 -15.71
CA GLU A 347 -3.15 -1.49 -16.67
C GLU A 347 -4.50 -1.48 -15.94
N LEU A 348 -5.32 -0.46 -16.21
CA LEU A 348 -6.70 -0.37 -15.77
C LEU A 348 -7.58 -1.17 -16.75
N LYS A 349 -8.28 -2.19 -16.22
CA LYS A 349 -9.18 -3.06 -16.98
C LYS A 349 -10.60 -3.07 -16.39
N ARG A 350 -11.53 -3.60 -17.18
CA ARG A 350 -12.91 -3.96 -16.76
C ARG A 350 -13.73 -2.83 -16.14
N MET A 351 -13.45 -1.58 -16.50
CA MET A 351 -14.23 -0.42 -16.07
C MET A 351 -15.66 -0.48 -16.61
N SER A 352 -16.67 -0.53 -15.73
CA SER A 352 -18.09 -0.48 -16.08
C SER A 352 -18.93 0.17 -14.98
N VAL A 353 -20.01 0.86 -15.34
CA VAL A 353 -21.01 1.42 -14.41
C VAL A 353 -22.41 1.22 -15.01
N LYS A 354 -23.36 0.74 -14.20
CA LYS A 354 -24.77 0.55 -14.57
C LYS A 354 -25.36 1.84 -15.11
N LYS A 355 -26.16 1.73 -16.16
CA LYS A 355 -26.68 2.88 -16.91
C LYS A 355 -27.47 3.84 -16.03
N GLU A 356 -28.23 3.30 -15.08
CA GLU A 356 -29.10 3.98 -14.12
C GLU A 356 -28.30 4.80 -13.10
N HIS A 357 -27.03 4.43 -12.87
CA HIS A 357 -26.12 5.07 -11.92
C HIS A 357 -25.04 5.94 -12.59
N ARG A 358 -25.11 6.14 -13.91
CA ARG A 358 -24.20 7.04 -14.64
C ARG A 358 -24.50 8.51 -14.31
N GLY A 359 -23.51 9.38 -14.49
CA GLY A 359 -23.63 10.81 -14.18
C GLY A 359 -23.43 11.17 -12.72
N GLN A 360 -23.45 10.20 -11.81
CA GLN A 360 -23.27 10.40 -10.35
C GLN A 360 -21.80 10.49 -9.91
N GLY A 361 -20.85 10.51 -10.86
CA GLY A 361 -19.42 10.58 -10.55
C GLY A 361 -18.75 9.25 -10.15
N LEU A 362 -19.49 8.13 -10.15
CA LEU A 362 -18.95 6.80 -9.80
C LEU A 362 -17.71 6.41 -10.60
N SER A 363 -17.71 6.70 -11.92
CA SER A 363 -16.54 6.39 -12.74
C SER A 363 -15.29 7.17 -12.32
N LYS A 364 -15.46 8.43 -11.91
CA LYS A 364 -14.35 9.25 -11.41
C LYS A 364 -13.84 8.73 -10.07
N ALA A 365 -14.75 8.29 -9.19
CA ALA A 365 -14.38 7.69 -7.91
C ALA A 365 -13.55 6.42 -8.11
N LEU A 366 -14.00 5.50 -8.96
CA LEU A 366 -13.27 4.27 -9.30
C LEU A 366 -11.88 4.56 -9.89
N ILE A 367 -11.77 5.50 -10.84
CA ILE A 367 -10.47 5.89 -11.41
C ILE A 367 -9.54 6.48 -10.34
N LYS A 368 -10.07 7.31 -9.42
CA LYS A 368 -9.27 7.84 -8.30
C LYS A 368 -8.75 6.72 -7.41
N THR A 369 -9.57 5.71 -7.10
CA THR A 369 -9.17 4.54 -6.32
C THR A 369 -8.01 3.79 -6.99
N VAL A 370 -8.09 3.57 -8.31
CA VAL A 370 -7.01 2.92 -9.08
C VAL A 370 -5.72 3.72 -9.04
N ILE A 371 -5.79 5.05 -9.23
CA ILE A 371 -4.62 5.93 -9.18
C ILE A 371 -4.00 5.95 -7.78
N GLN A 372 -4.84 6.02 -6.74
CA GLN A 372 -4.39 6.00 -5.35
C GLN A 372 -3.66 4.68 -5.03
N PHE A 373 -4.27 3.54 -5.36
CA PHE A 373 -3.66 2.22 -5.20
C PHE A 373 -2.30 2.13 -5.89
N SER A 374 -2.20 2.71 -7.09
CA SER A 374 -0.96 2.72 -7.87
C SER A 374 0.13 3.55 -7.19
N ARG A 375 -0.21 4.74 -6.70
CA ARG A 375 0.71 5.64 -5.98
C ARG A 375 1.21 5.04 -4.67
N GLU A 376 0.32 4.45 -3.87
CA GLU A 376 0.68 3.81 -2.60
C GLU A 376 1.71 2.68 -2.77
N ARG A 377 1.78 2.08 -3.96
CA ARG A 377 2.72 1.01 -4.31
C ARG A 377 3.91 1.48 -5.14
N GLY A 378 4.05 2.78 -5.35
CA GLY A 378 5.19 3.38 -6.06
C GLY A 378 5.12 3.30 -7.59
N TYR A 379 3.96 2.92 -8.16
CA TYR A 379 3.77 2.93 -9.61
C TYR A 379 3.63 4.35 -10.13
N GLN A 380 4.38 4.65 -11.19
CA GLN A 380 4.45 6.00 -11.77
C GLN A 380 3.38 6.23 -12.84
N GLU A 381 2.88 5.17 -13.46
CA GLU A 381 2.03 5.25 -14.65
C GLU A 381 0.87 4.25 -14.57
N VAL A 382 -0.31 4.71 -14.99
CA VAL A 382 -1.48 3.86 -15.22
C VAL A 382 -1.87 3.98 -16.69
N VAL A 383 -1.99 2.85 -17.36
CA VAL A 383 -2.34 2.74 -18.78
C VAL A 383 -3.69 2.06 -18.94
N LEU A 384 -4.38 2.32 -20.04
CA LEU A 384 -5.62 1.62 -20.39
C LEU A 384 -5.80 1.55 -21.90
N GLY A 385 -6.48 0.51 -22.35
CA GLY A 385 -6.98 0.38 -23.72
C GLY A 385 -8.47 0.65 -23.79
N THR A 386 -8.90 1.48 -24.74
CA THR A 386 -10.33 1.67 -25.06
C THR A 386 -10.51 1.89 -26.56
N THR A 387 -11.74 1.68 -27.05
CA THR A 387 -12.10 1.87 -28.45
C THR A 387 -12.55 3.30 -28.70
N VAL A 388 -12.27 3.81 -29.91
CA VAL A 388 -12.58 5.21 -30.31
C VAL A 388 -14.07 5.57 -30.23
N VAL A 389 -14.95 4.58 -30.17
CA VAL A 389 -16.41 4.77 -30.08
C VAL A 389 -16.87 5.15 -28.67
N GLN A 390 -16.06 4.91 -27.63
CA GLN A 390 -16.39 5.21 -26.23
C GLN A 390 -16.07 6.67 -25.86
N ARG A 391 -16.67 7.65 -26.57
CA ARG A 391 -16.39 9.09 -26.42
C ARG A 391 -16.58 9.62 -24.99
N VAL A 392 -17.58 9.12 -24.27
CA VAL A 392 -17.84 9.52 -22.88
C VAL A 392 -16.69 9.07 -21.97
N ALA A 393 -16.21 7.84 -22.15
CA ALA A 393 -15.08 7.31 -21.38
C ALA A 393 -13.80 8.10 -21.66
N HIS A 394 -13.51 8.44 -22.92
CA HIS A 394 -12.36 9.27 -23.29
C HIS A 394 -12.35 10.60 -22.53
N ARG A 395 -13.47 11.34 -22.55
CA ARG A 395 -13.58 12.62 -21.85
C ARG A 395 -13.36 12.47 -20.34
N ILE A 396 -13.85 11.38 -19.74
CA ILE A 396 -13.63 11.10 -18.31
C ILE A 396 -12.14 10.84 -18.05
N TYR A 397 -11.49 9.99 -18.86
CA TYR A 397 -10.06 9.69 -18.71
C TYR A 397 -9.19 10.95 -18.91
N GLU A 398 -9.44 11.74 -19.95
CA GLU A 398 -8.73 13.00 -20.21
C GLU A 398 -8.87 13.99 -19.05
N ASN A 399 -10.10 14.16 -18.52
CA ASN A 399 -10.36 14.98 -17.35
C ASN A 399 -9.68 14.46 -16.06
N MET A 400 -9.37 13.17 -16.01
CA MET A 400 -8.64 12.54 -14.91
C MET A 400 -7.11 12.54 -15.14
N GLY A 401 -6.63 13.17 -16.21
CA GLY A 401 -5.20 13.35 -16.51
C GLY A 401 -4.60 12.29 -17.42
N PHE A 402 -5.40 11.36 -17.97
CA PHE A 402 -4.90 10.41 -18.96
C PHE A 402 -4.63 11.11 -20.29
N GLN A 403 -3.55 10.71 -20.96
CA GLN A 403 -3.17 11.22 -22.26
C GLN A 403 -3.12 10.10 -23.28
N LYS A 404 -3.55 10.40 -24.51
CA LYS A 404 -3.49 9.43 -25.61
C LYS A 404 -2.05 9.27 -26.09
N VAL A 405 -1.45 8.13 -25.75
CA VAL A 405 -0.06 7.80 -26.08
C VAL A 405 0.09 6.87 -27.29
N LEU A 406 -0.95 6.10 -27.63
CA LEU A 406 -0.92 5.13 -28.73
C LEU A 406 -2.31 5.00 -29.39
N GLN A 407 -2.34 4.86 -30.71
CA GLN A 407 -3.52 4.44 -31.46
C GLN A 407 -3.15 3.26 -32.35
N MET A 408 -3.81 2.12 -32.13
CA MET A 408 -3.64 0.93 -32.95
C MET A 408 -4.81 0.83 -33.93
N ASN A 409 -4.52 0.87 -35.23
CA ASN A 409 -5.50 0.49 -36.25
C ASN A 409 -5.30 -0.99 -36.56
N PRO A 410 -6.26 -1.88 -36.27
CA PRO A 410 -6.20 -3.26 -36.70
C PRO A 410 -6.42 -3.31 -38.22
N SER A 411 -5.40 -3.01 -39.01
CA SER A 411 -5.52 -3.08 -40.47
C SER A 411 -5.66 -4.54 -40.91
N PHE A 412 -6.67 -4.82 -41.74
CA PHE A 412 -6.85 -6.10 -42.44
C PHE A 412 -5.57 -6.53 -43.18
N LEU A 413 -4.85 -5.57 -43.76
CA LEU A 413 -3.53 -5.74 -44.38
C LEU A 413 -2.44 -6.27 -43.43
N ALA A 414 -2.48 -5.94 -42.13
CA ALA A 414 -1.52 -6.47 -41.16
C ALA A 414 -1.78 -7.96 -40.84
N LYS A 415 -3.03 -8.42 -40.94
CA LYS A 415 -3.37 -9.85 -40.88
C LYS A 415 -3.03 -10.55 -42.19
N LEU A 416 -3.32 -9.94 -43.34
CA LEU A 416 -3.02 -10.51 -44.67
C LEU A 416 -1.51 -10.63 -44.93
N ARG A 417 -0.70 -9.65 -44.51
CA ARG A 417 0.77 -9.68 -44.57
C ARG A 417 1.39 -10.74 -43.65
N LYS A 418 0.65 -11.18 -42.62
CA LYS A 418 1.03 -12.31 -41.75
C LYS A 418 0.76 -13.66 -42.42
N TRP A 419 -0.18 -13.69 -43.37
CA TRP A 419 -0.65 -14.87 -44.08
C TRP A 419 0.09 -15.07 -45.43
N TRP A 420 0.44 -13.98 -46.12
CA TRP A 420 1.21 -13.98 -47.37
C TRP A 420 2.68 -13.55 -47.10
N GLY A 421 3.54 -14.54 -46.82
CA GLY A 421 4.98 -14.50 -47.11
C GLY A 421 5.84 -13.35 -46.56
N GLY A 422 6.64 -13.63 -45.52
CA GLY A 422 7.86 -12.86 -45.22
C GLY A 422 8.05 -12.41 -43.77
N GLY A 423 7.75 -13.27 -42.80
CA GLY A 423 7.78 -12.93 -41.37
C GLY A 423 9.14 -12.62 -40.75
N ASP A 424 10.27 -12.87 -41.44
CA ASP A 424 11.59 -12.85 -40.81
C ASP A 424 12.47 -11.65 -41.23
N LYS A 425 12.46 -11.27 -42.51
CA LYS A 425 13.31 -10.16 -43.01
C LYS A 425 12.85 -8.78 -42.54
N GLY A 426 11.53 -8.54 -42.47
CA GLY A 426 10.98 -7.28 -41.94
C GLY A 426 11.21 -7.12 -40.45
N ARG A 427 11.10 -8.21 -39.68
CA ARG A 427 11.32 -8.25 -38.23
C ARG A 427 12.77 -7.93 -37.88
N LYS A 428 13.73 -8.45 -38.65
CA LYS A 428 15.16 -8.17 -38.48
C LYS A 428 15.50 -6.70 -38.78
N ARG A 429 14.94 -6.13 -39.85
CA ARG A 429 15.13 -4.73 -40.24
C ARG A 429 14.51 -3.74 -39.25
N ASP A 430 13.33 -4.08 -38.72
CA ASP A 430 12.66 -3.27 -37.68
C ASP A 430 13.37 -3.39 -36.32
N ARG A 431 13.94 -4.57 -36.01
CA ARG A 431 14.78 -4.77 -34.81
C ARG A 431 16.08 -3.97 -34.88
N GLU A 432 16.79 -3.99 -36.01
CA GLU A 432 18.00 -3.18 -36.22
C GLU A 432 17.72 -1.67 -36.17
N LYS A 433 16.60 -1.21 -36.76
CA LYS A 433 16.19 0.20 -36.66
C LYS A 433 15.83 0.61 -35.23
N ARG A 434 15.27 -0.31 -34.43
CA ARG A 434 14.96 -0.07 -33.01
C ARG A 434 16.24 0.01 -32.17
N GLU A 435 17.16 -0.94 -32.34
CA GLU A 435 18.46 -0.93 -31.64
C GLU A 435 19.28 0.32 -31.96
N LYS A 436 19.26 0.80 -33.21
CA LYS A 436 19.92 2.07 -33.57
C LYS A 436 19.30 3.29 -32.88
N ARG A 437 17.96 3.34 -32.79
CA ARG A 437 17.25 4.44 -32.10
C ARG A 437 17.46 4.41 -30.59
N GLU A 438 17.57 3.22 -30.02
CA GLU A 438 17.80 3.03 -28.58
C GLU A 438 19.22 3.42 -28.19
N LYS A 439 20.23 3.00 -28.96
CA LYS A 439 21.61 3.47 -28.80
C LYS A 439 21.72 4.99 -28.91
N GLN A 440 21.02 5.60 -29.87
CA GLN A 440 21.02 7.06 -30.02
C GLN A 440 20.40 7.77 -28.80
N ARG A 441 19.32 7.23 -28.23
CA ARG A 441 18.68 7.76 -27.01
C ARG A 441 19.56 7.58 -25.77
N GLU A 442 20.28 6.46 -25.65
CA GLU A 442 21.26 6.27 -24.57
C GLU A 442 22.40 7.28 -24.64
N THR A 443 22.97 7.49 -25.84
CA THR A 443 24.03 8.50 -26.03
C THR A 443 23.53 9.91 -25.70
N GLU A 444 22.29 10.26 -26.05
CA GLU A 444 21.70 11.55 -25.67
C GLU A 444 21.50 11.68 -24.15
N ARG A 445 21.03 10.62 -23.49
CA ARG A 445 20.88 10.59 -22.02
C ARG A 445 22.22 10.70 -21.30
N GLU A 446 23.26 10.07 -21.81
CA GLU A 446 24.62 10.13 -21.26
C GLU A 446 25.20 11.54 -21.39
N LYS A 447 25.10 12.16 -22.57
CA LYS A 447 25.46 13.57 -22.79
C LYS A 447 24.71 14.53 -21.87
N GLN A 448 23.44 14.25 -21.59
CA GLN A 448 22.65 15.07 -20.66
C GLN A 448 23.14 14.92 -19.21
N ARG A 449 23.48 13.70 -18.77
CA ARG A 449 24.07 13.46 -17.44
C ARG A 449 25.43 14.13 -17.29
N ASP A 450 26.27 14.13 -18.32
CA ASP A 450 27.58 14.79 -18.28
C ASP A 450 27.44 16.31 -18.19
N ARG A 451 26.50 16.91 -18.94
CA ARG A 451 26.17 18.34 -18.80
C ARG A 451 25.70 18.71 -17.40
N GLU A 452 24.89 17.85 -16.77
CA GLU A 452 24.47 18.05 -15.38
C GLU A 452 25.62 17.90 -14.38
N ARG A 453 26.53 16.93 -14.59
CA ARG A 453 27.75 16.76 -13.79
C ARG A 453 28.64 18.00 -13.85
N GLU A 454 28.93 18.50 -15.05
CA GLU A 454 29.71 19.74 -15.22
C GLU A 454 29.02 20.94 -14.56
N LYS A 455 27.69 21.06 -14.69
CA LYS A 455 26.93 22.14 -14.05
C LYS A 455 27.04 22.07 -12.53
N ASN A 456 26.94 20.88 -11.95
CA ASN A 456 27.07 20.66 -10.51
C ASN A 456 28.50 20.92 -10.01
N GLU A 457 29.52 20.56 -10.81
CA GLU A 457 30.92 20.85 -10.48
C GLU A 457 31.20 22.36 -10.50
N ARG A 458 30.70 23.09 -11.50
CA ARG A 458 30.77 24.56 -11.56
C ARG A 458 30.08 25.22 -10.36
N LEU A 459 28.96 24.66 -9.89
CA LEU A 459 28.28 25.14 -8.69
C LEU A 459 29.11 24.89 -7.42
N ARG A 460 29.74 23.72 -7.28
CA ARG A 460 30.65 23.42 -6.18
C ARG A 460 31.86 24.35 -6.16
N ASP A 461 32.45 24.63 -7.31
CA ASP A 461 33.58 25.56 -7.42
C ASP A 461 33.18 27.01 -7.08
N LYS A 462 31.99 27.45 -7.50
CA LYS A 462 31.44 28.73 -7.07
C LYS A 462 31.24 28.80 -5.55
N ALA A 463 30.76 27.72 -4.93
CA ALA A 463 30.60 27.66 -3.47
C ALA A 463 31.97 27.74 -2.75
N LYS A 464 32.96 26.96 -3.19
CA LYS A 464 34.33 27.01 -2.64
C LYS A 464 34.98 28.39 -2.79
N ARG A 465 34.70 29.11 -3.89
CA ARG A 465 35.20 30.50 -4.08
C ARG A 465 34.55 31.48 -3.11
N ARG A 466 33.26 31.32 -2.81
CA ARG A 466 32.55 32.14 -1.81
C ARG A 466 33.11 31.90 -0.41
N GLU A 467 33.29 30.65 0.00
CA GLU A 467 33.89 30.30 1.30
C GLU A 467 35.29 30.90 1.47
N ARG A 468 36.16 30.78 0.45
CA ARG A 468 37.49 31.42 0.48
C ARG A 468 37.41 32.96 0.54
N GLY A 469 36.39 33.55 -0.07
CA GLY A 469 36.12 34.98 0.01
C GLY A 469 35.78 35.42 1.42
N GLU A 470 34.84 34.74 2.06
CA GLU A 470 34.43 34.98 3.45
C GLU A 470 35.59 34.77 4.43
N GLU A 471 36.42 33.75 4.22
CA GLU A 471 37.57 33.49 5.08
C GLU A 471 38.65 34.58 4.96
N ARG A 472 38.91 35.08 3.74
CA ARG A 472 39.81 36.22 3.51
C ARG A 472 39.29 37.49 4.18
N GLU A 473 37.98 37.72 4.15
CA GLU A 473 37.35 38.86 4.81
C GLU A 473 37.48 38.77 6.33
N LYS A 474 37.17 37.61 6.92
CA LYS A 474 37.39 37.33 8.35
C LYS A 474 38.86 37.55 8.77
N ASN A 475 39.82 37.13 7.93
CA ASN A 475 41.23 37.37 8.21
C ASN A 475 41.63 38.85 8.12
N ARG A 476 41.08 39.61 7.17
CA ARG A 476 41.28 41.06 7.09
C ARG A 476 40.74 41.77 8.32
N GLU A 477 39.56 41.38 8.82
CA GLU A 477 39.01 41.93 10.05
C GLU A 477 39.88 41.61 11.28
N ARG A 478 40.37 40.37 11.40
CA ARG A 478 41.30 39.97 12.47
C ARG A 478 42.59 40.80 12.44
N GLN A 479 43.16 41.05 11.27
CA GLN A 479 44.34 41.91 11.14
C GLN A 479 44.03 43.38 11.50
N LYS A 480 42.88 43.93 11.09
CA LYS A 480 42.45 45.27 11.50
C LYS A 480 42.29 45.37 13.03
N LYS A 481 41.70 44.36 13.68
CA LYS A 481 41.59 44.29 15.15
C LYS A 481 42.97 44.24 15.83
N LYS A 482 43.91 43.43 15.32
CA LYS A 482 45.30 43.41 15.84
C LYS A 482 45.98 44.77 15.73
N LYS A 483 45.91 45.42 14.56
CA LYS A 483 46.49 46.77 14.37
C LYS A 483 45.89 47.81 15.31
N ARG A 484 44.57 47.77 15.56
CA ARG A 484 43.92 48.67 16.54
C ARG A 484 44.42 48.41 17.96
N LYS A 485 44.63 47.15 18.34
CA LYS A 485 45.15 46.78 19.67
C LYS A 485 46.58 47.28 19.87
N THR A 486 47.47 47.05 18.90
CA THR A 486 48.86 47.53 18.95
C THR A 486 48.95 49.05 18.96
N LYS A 487 48.09 49.75 18.20
CA LYS A 487 48.01 51.22 18.25
C LYS A 487 47.55 51.72 19.63
N GLY A 488 46.60 51.04 20.25
CA GLY A 488 46.16 51.33 21.62
C GLY A 488 47.25 51.08 22.68
N GLU A 489 48.06 50.04 22.50
CA GLU A 489 49.21 49.75 23.39
C GLU A 489 50.29 50.83 23.27
N ARG A 490 50.67 51.23 22.05
CA ARG A 490 51.63 52.34 21.84
C ARG A 490 51.16 53.67 22.43
N GLN A 491 49.87 53.99 22.31
CA GLN A 491 49.31 55.20 22.93
C GLN A 491 49.34 55.14 24.47
N ARG A 492 49.23 53.94 25.06
CA ARG A 492 49.36 53.76 26.51
C ARG A 492 50.82 53.91 26.98
N GLU A 493 51.77 53.41 26.20
CA GLU A 493 53.21 53.60 26.47
C GLU A 493 53.62 55.07 26.36
N GLU A 494 53.23 55.78 25.30
CA GLU A 494 53.47 57.23 25.19
C GLU A 494 52.88 58.03 26.35
N LYS A 495 51.71 57.61 26.86
CA LYS A 495 51.08 58.26 28.01
C LYS A 495 51.88 58.01 29.30
N LYS A 496 52.39 56.79 29.51
CA LYS A 496 53.27 56.45 30.64
C LYS A 496 54.61 57.19 30.58
N ASP A 497 55.19 57.34 29.40
CA ASP A 497 56.45 58.07 29.23
C ASP A 497 56.27 59.56 29.49
N LYS A 498 55.16 60.16 29.04
CA LYS A 498 54.80 61.55 29.39
C LYS A 498 54.58 61.73 30.90
N GLU A 499 53.96 60.76 31.59
CA GLU A 499 53.81 60.81 33.05
C GLU A 499 55.16 60.70 33.78
N LYS A 500 56.07 59.82 33.33
CA LYS A 500 57.44 59.73 33.86
C LYS A 500 58.23 61.01 33.65
N GLU A 501 58.10 61.65 32.48
CA GLU A 501 58.77 62.91 32.19
C GLU A 501 58.22 64.06 33.06
N LYS A 502 56.90 64.06 33.31
CA LYS A 502 56.24 65.00 34.22
C LYS A 502 56.72 64.81 35.67
N GLY A 503 56.83 63.56 36.13
CA GLY A 503 57.39 63.22 37.44
C GLY A 503 58.83 63.68 37.60
N LYS A 504 59.70 63.46 36.59
CA LYS A 504 61.09 63.96 36.61
C LYS A 504 61.16 65.48 36.71
N ARG A 505 60.31 66.21 35.98
CA ARG A 505 60.24 67.68 36.04
C ARG A 505 59.72 68.19 37.39
N GLU A 506 58.83 67.45 38.05
CA GLU A 506 58.42 67.75 39.43
C GLU A 506 59.56 67.51 40.43
N THR A 507 60.28 66.40 40.32
CA THR A 507 61.45 66.12 41.18
C THR A 507 62.57 67.15 40.97
N GLU A 508 62.82 67.61 39.74
CA GLU A 508 63.76 68.70 39.49
C GLU A 508 63.30 70.04 40.08
N ARG A 509 61.99 70.35 40.00
CA ARG A 509 61.43 71.55 40.65
C ARG A 509 61.52 71.48 42.16
N GLU A 510 61.36 70.30 42.73
CA GLU A 510 61.50 70.06 44.17
C GLU A 510 62.95 70.21 44.63
N LYS A 511 63.91 69.63 43.89
CA LYS A 511 65.36 69.86 44.11
C LYS A 511 65.77 71.33 43.95
N LEU A 512 65.15 72.06 43.02
CA LEU A 512 65.39 73.50 42.85
C LEU A 512 64.79 74.32 44.00
N ARG A 513 63.66 73.88 44.57
CA ARG A 513 63.07 74.48 45.78
C ARG A 513 63.94 74.22 47.01
N GLU A 514 64.42 73.00 47.19
CA GLU A 514 65.37 72.66 48.28
C GLU A 514 66.68 73.45 48.16
N LYS A 515 67.21 73.62 46.94
CA LYS A 515 68.40 74.45 46.71
C LYS A 515 68.16 75.93 47.08
N ARG A 516 66.99 76.48 46.73
CA ARG A 516 66.59 77.85 47.10
C ARG A 516 66.27 78.01 48.59
N GLN A 517 65.94 76.94 49.29
CA GLN A 517 65.74 76.94 50.74
C GLN A 517 67.07 76.91 51.49
N ARG A 518 68.06 76.16 50.98
CA ARG A 518 69.44 76.16 51.51
C ARG A 518 70.22 77.44 51.24
N GLU A 519 69.85 78.22 50.22
CA GLU A 519 70.40 79.56 49.95
C GLU A 519 69.72 80.68 50.77
N LYS A 520 68.77 80.33 51.65
CA LYS A 520 68.08 81.27 52.55
C LYS A 520 68.31 80.99 54.04
N GLU A 521 69.10 79.97 54.36
CA GLU A 521 69.93 79.92 55.57
C GLU A 521 71.20 80.72 55.30
#